data_AF-A0A5B9QQ93-F1
#
_entry.id   AF-A0A5B9QQ93-F1
#
_cell.length_a   1.000
_cell.length_b   1.000
_cell.length_c   1.000
_cell.angle_alpha   90.00
_cell.angle_beta   90.00
_cell.angle_gamma   90.00
#
_symmetry.space_group_name_H-M   'P 1'
#
loop_
_entity.id
_entity.type
_entity.pdbx_description
1 polymer ?
#
loop_
_entity_poly.entity_id
_entity_poly.type
_entity_poly.pdbx_seq_one_letter_code
_entity_poly.pdbx_strand_id
1 'polypeptide(L)'
;MARRRVMVGPRRGPRESKRPSSDLKSPMGQRANLAIGNANGYELFYSHWCANTLPRDLFWGSEHAVEFISNQRAVAVDDGWLDTVWAEGGAVIDPQNQTFLLYGGEDLLYDVPLRRLFLKMLSMAWDDWTVRWAFEGIVDLAEYLGVAREHVIADSNDTSEATAILTPPQERDWLRCIGTIRSDGDLAIYPLDGLLIDYLLAGPQLVVAANSVQSFVTLNVSDWTKDFPTGGFHIDLNQRQLDFWMAEDCPNALVGVANSWNDWNVNWHNDSFESQVELTDSALKLNQRPQSEMLSDLLEMLNQDSKPVDVLELAQRLSDHAGGGKVEVNPFAIRDDRISVDAERRKTILARCVAALNDG
;
A
#
# COMPACT_ATOMS: atom_id res chain seq x y z
N MET A 1 -8.83 26.48 62.83
CA MET A 1 -7.60 25.81 62.35
C MET A 1 -7.90 24.34 62.12
N ALA A 2 -8.10 23.92 60.87
CA ALA A 2 -8.13 22.51 60.49
C ALA A 2 -7.77 22.43 58.99
N ARG A 3 -6.54 22.02 58.69
CA ARG A 3 -6.03 21.85 57.32
C ARG A 3 -6.47 20.48 56.79
N ARG A 4 -7.20 20.48 55.67
CA ARG A 4 -7.49 19.30 54.85
C ARG A 4 -6.19 18.75 54.26
N ARG A 5 -5.93 17.45 54.45
CA ARG A 5 -4.93 16.67 53.69
C ARG A 5 -5.53 16.33 52.33
N VAL A 6 -4.90 16.80 51.25
CA VAL A 6 -5.13 16.32 49.89
C VAL A 6 -4.10 15.21 49.64
N MET A 7 -4.57 14.00 49.37
CA MET A 7 -3.72 12.91 48.87
C MET A 7 -3.44 13.16 47.39
N VAL A 8 -2.17 13.37 47.05
CA VAL A 8 -1.67 13.43 45.68
C VAL A 8 -1.27 12.01 45.29
N GLY A 9 -2.01 11.42 44.35
CA GLY A 9 -1.65 10.14 43.73
C GLY A 9 -0.37 10.26 42.88
N PRO A 10 0.30 9.13 42.57
CA PRO A 10 1.60 9.16 41.91
C PRO A 10 1.48 9.72 40.49
N ARG A 11 2.35 10.70 40.17
CA ARG A 11 2.54 11.23 38.83
C ARG A 11 2.98 10.10 37.90
N ARG A 12 2.20 9.81 36.86
CA ARG A 12 2.65 8.98 35.72
C ARG A 12 3.80 9.72 35.03
N GLY A 13 4.98 9.12 35.03
CA GLY A 13 6.12 9.59 34.26
C GLY A 13 5.89 9.46 32.75
N PRO A 14 6.71 10.12 31.92
CA PRO A 14 6.60 10.04 30.47
C PRO A 14 6.81 8.58 30.01
N ARG A 15 5.94 8.10 29.12
CA ARG A 15 6.11 6.81 28.44
C ARG A 15 7.35 6.92 27.54
N GLU A 16 8.37 6.11 27.85
CA GLU A 16 9.53 5.91 26.97
C GLU A 16 9.03 5.33 25.64
N SER A 17 9.36 6.00 24.54
CA SER A 17 9.24 5.43 23.20
C SER A 17 10.19 4.23 23.12
N LYS A 18 9.62 3.06 22.80
CA LYS A 18 10.39 1.82 22.66
C LYS A 18 11.13 1.82 21.33
N ARG A 19 12.25 2.55 21.29
CA ARG A 19 13.28 2.33 20.26
C ARG A 19 13.90 0.96 20.50
N PRO A 20 14.08 0.12 19.46
CA PRO A 20 15.07 -0.94 19.52
C PRO A 20 16.45 -0.31 19.78
N SER A 21 17.28 -0.95 20.59
CA SER A 21 18.62 -0.49 20.99
C SER A 21 19.43 0.06 19.80
N SER A 22 20.03 1.23 20.00
CA SER A 22 20.67 2.08 18.99
C SER A 22 22.00 1.58 18.39
N ASP A 23 22.22 0.27 18.28
CA ASP A 23 23.48 -0.30 17.77
C ASP A 23 23.31 -1.31 16.61
N LEU A 24 22.17 -1.31 15.92
CA LEU A 24 22.02 -2.01 14.64
C LEU A 24 21.77 -0.98 13.54
N LYS A 25 22.77 -0.78 12.66
CA LYS A 25 22.52 -0.25 11.32
C LYS A 25 21.41 -1.10 10.73
N SER A 26 20.22 -0.51 10.52
CA SER A 26 19.04 -1.22 10.04
C SER A 26 19.39 -1.91 8.71
N PRO A 27 19.38 -3.25 8.63
CA PRO A 27 19.57 -3.91 7.36
C PRO A 27 18.33 -3.66 6.49
N MET A 28 18.55 -3.38 5.20
CA MET A 28 17.51 -3.33 4.17
C MET A 28 16.70 -4.64 4.22
N GLY A 29 15.37 -4.53 4.23
CA GLY A 29 14.42 -5.64 4.26
C GLY A 29 13.09 -5.23 3.65
N GLN A 30 12.19 -6.19 3.46
CA GLN A 30 10.83 -6.00 2.90
C GLN A 30 9.85 -6.69 3.84
N ARG A 31 9.50 -5.98 4.90
CA ARG A 31 8.93 -6.55 6.11
C ARG A 31 7.42 -6.62 6.04
N ALA A 32 6.88 -7.73 6.52
CA ALA A 32 5.46 -7.95 6.56
C ALA A 32 5.00 -8.56 7.88
N ASN A 33 3.80 -8.15 8.31
CA ASN A 33 3.00 -8.91 9.25
C ASN A 33 1.98 -9.76 8.49
N LEU A 34 1.84 -11.00 8.94
CA LEU A 34 0.92 -11.97 8.38
C LEU A 34 0.10 -12.53 9.54
N ALA A 35 -1.20 -12.67 9.36
CA ALA A 35 -2.07 -13.16 10.42
C ALA A 35 -3.04 -14.23 9.91
N ILE A 36 -3.34 -15.17 10.81
CA ILE A 36 -4.36 -16.21 10.58
C ILE A 36 -5.41 -16.05 11.68
N GLY A 37 -6.63 -15.71 11.29
CA GLY A 37 -7.78 -15.61 12.19
C GLY A 37 -8.24 -16.97 12.69
N ASN A 38 -8.71 -17.03 13.94
CA ASN A 38 -9.28 -18.23 14.55
C ASN A 38 -10.39 -17.86 15.55
N ALA A 39 -11.08 -18.86 16.10
CA ALA A 39 -12.27 -18.63 16.94
C ALA A 39 -11.99 -17.82 18.21
N ASN A 40 -10.72 -17.72 18.63
CA ASN A 40 -10.29 -17.06 19.86
C ASN A 40 -9.47 -15.78 19.62
N GLY A 41 -9.34 -15.33 18.37
CA GLY A 41 -8.51 -14.19 17.99
C GLY A 41 -7.73 -14.47 16.71
N TYR A 42 -6.41 -14.29 16.75
CA TYR A 42 -5.54 -14.55 15.61
C TYR A 42 -4.15 -14.99 16.06
N GLU A 43 -3.44 -15.66 15.15
CA GLU A 43 -2.00 -15.89 15.26
C GLU A 43 -1.28 -14.87 14.38
N LEU A 44 -0.17 -14.32 14.88
CA LEU A 44 0.60 -13.28 14.20
C LEU A 44 1.99 -13.80 13.84
N PHE A 45 2.40 -13.51 12.62
CA PHE A 45 3.66 -13.90 12.05
C PHE A 45 4.38 -12.69 11.46
N TYR A 46 5.69 -12.79 11.42
CA TYR A 46 6.59 -11.79 10.85
C TYR A 46 7.45 -12.43 9.78
N SER A 47 7.59 -11.72 8.66
CA SER A 47 8.59 -12.00 7.64
C SER A 47 9.43 -10.76 7.37
N HIS A 48 10.73 -10.98 7.14
CA HIS A 48 11.68 -9.90 6.83
C HIS A 48 11.78 -9.61 5.33
N TRP A 49 11.25 -10.48 4.47
CA TRP A 49 11.53 -10.47 3.02
C TRP A 49 10.31 -10.61 2.12
N CYS A 50 9.14 -10.99 2.65
CA CYS A 50 8.05 -11.37 1.77
C CYS A 50 7.19 -10.21 1.30
N ALA A 51 7.35 -8.96 1.79
CA ALA A 51 6.41 -7.88 1.47
C ALA A 51 6.22 -7.66 -0.05
N ASN A 52 7.29 -7.70 -0.85
CA ASN A 52 7.15 -7.57 -2.30
C ASN A 52 6.70 -8.87 -2.99
N THR A 53 6.82 -10.02 -2.33
CA THR A 53 6.51 -11.33 -2.91
C THR A 53 5.14 -11.86 -2.51
N LEU A 54 4.46 -11.20 -1.55
CA LEU A 54 3.13 -11.58 -1.08
C LEU A 54 2.13 -11.86 -2.20
N PRO A 55 2.01 -11.04 -3.26
CA PRO A 55 1.06 -11.32 -4.34
C PRO A 55 1.31 -12.68 -5.01
N ARG A 56 2.58 -13.08 -5.16
CA ARG A 56 2.96 -14.35 -5.76
C ARG A 56 2.84 -15.51 -4.77
N ASP A 57 3.29 -15.31 -3.54
CA ASP A 57 3.35 -16.38 -2.53
C ASP A 57 1.94 -16.77 -2.05
N LEU A 58 1.01 -15.82 -1.98
CA LEU A 58 -0.36 -16.04 -1.51
C LEU A 58 -1.37 -16.33 -2.64
N PHE A 59 -0.94 -16.37 -3.91
CA PHE A 59 -1.87 -16.53 -5.04
C PHE A 59 -2.56 -17.90 -5.07
N TRP A 60 -1.88 -18.95 -4.61
CA TRP A 60 -2.19 -20.34 -4.97
C TRP A 60 -3.31 -21.01 -4.17
N GLY A 61 -4.17 -20.22 -3.52
CA GLY A 61 -5.31 -20.69 -2.73
C GLY A 61 -5.03 -20.74 -1.23
N SER A 62 -6.11 -20.88 -0.46
CA SER A 62 -6.12 -20.72 1.00
C SER A 62 -5.25 -21.74 1.75
N GLU A 63 -5.26 -23.02 1.35
CA GLU A 63 -4.45 -24.06 1.99
C GLU A 63 -2.95 -23.74 1.90
N HIS A 64 -2.48 -23.39 0.68
CA HIS A 64 -1.09 -23.01 0.46
C HIS A 64 -0.72 -21.75 1.22
N ALA A 65 -1.60 -20.75 1.21
CA ALA A 65 -1.36 -19.48 1.89
C ALA A 65 -1.28 -19.64 3.42
N VAL A 66 -2.15 -20.46 4.02
CA VAL A 66 -2.09 -20.80 5.45
C VAL A 66 -0.78 -21.52 5.79
N GLU A 67 -0.36 -22.48 4.96
CA GLU A 67 0.91 -23.19 5.15
C GLU A 67 2.11 -22.22 5.05
N PHE A 68 2.11 -21.35 4.03
CA PHE A 68 3.13 -20.33 3.83
C PHE A 68 3.25 -19.41 5.04
N ILE A 69 2.14 -18.85 5.52
CA ILE A 69 2.12 -17.95 6.68
C ILE A 69 2.58 -18.69 7.94
N SER A 70 2.12 -19.92 8.15
CA SER A 70 2.46 -20.72 9.34
C SER A 70 3.95 -21.08 9.42
N ASN A 71 4.64 -21.13 8.29
CA ASN A 71 6.09 -21.34 8.23
C ASN A 71 6.91 -20.07 8.49
N GLN A 72 6.27 -18.90 8.59
CA GLN A 72 6.96 -17.66 8.96
C GLN A 72 7.19 -17.59 10.47
N ARG A 73 7.94 -16.57 10.92
CA ARG A 73 8.27 -16.43 12.35
C ARG A 73 7.03 -15.99 13.14
N ALA A 74 6.46 -16.88 13.94
CA ALA A 74 5.45 -16.52 14.92
C ALA A 74 5.97 -15.43 15.89
N VAL A 75 5.15 -14.43 16.16
CA VAL A 75 5.41 -13.32 17.09
C VAL A 75 4.21 -13.12 18.01
N ALA A 76 4.43 -12.52 19.18
CA ALA A 76 3.33 -12.30 20.11
C ALA A 76 2.39 -11.20 19.58
N VAL A 77 1.09 -11.39 19.81
CA VAL A 77 0.04 -10.50 19.29
C VAL A 77 0.07 -9.09 19.89
N ASP A 78 0.60 -8.95 21.11
CA ASP A 78 0.60 -7.68 21.87
C ASP A 78 1.78 -6.76 21.51
N ASP A 79 2.86 -7.29 20.93
CA ASP A 79 4.09 -6.52 20.65
C ASP A 79 4.78 -6.89 19.32
N GLY A 80 4.20 -7.80 18.54
CA GLY A 80 4.75 -8.30 17.29
C GLY A 80 4.28 -7.55 16.03
N TRP A 81 3.33 -6.63 16.16
CA TRP A 81 2.91 -5.76 15.06
C TRP A 81 4.03 -4.78 14.70
N LEU A 82 4.23 -4.60 13.40
CA LEU A 82 4.99 -3.52 12.82
C LEU A 82 4.13 -2.26 12.81
N ASP A 83 4.78 -1.11 12.84
CA ASP A 83 4.12 0.16 12.62
C ASP A 83 4.08 0.53 11.13
N THR A 84 3.37 1.60 10.80
CA THR A 84 3.22 2.16 9.46
C THR A 84 4.53 2.61 8.80
N VAL A 85 5.63 2.73 9.54
CA VAL A 85 6.95 3.08 8.99
C VAL A 85 7.73 1.83 8.58
N TRP A 86 7.52 0.72 9.29
CA TRP A 86 8.26 -0.53 9.07
C TRP A 86 7.48 -1.60 8.31
N ALA A 87 6.16 -1.51 8.23
CA ALA A 87 5.30 -2.49 7.56
C ALA A 87 5.17 -2.19 6.06
N GLU A 88 5.93 -2.90 5.23
CA GLU A 88 5.98 -2.72 3.77
C GLU A 88 5.00 -3.63 3.02
N GLY A 89 4.30 -4.51 3.75
CA GLY A 89 3.27 -5.41 3.22
C GLY A 89 2.63 -6.23 4.33
N GLY A 90 1.56 -6.95 4.00
CA GLY A 90 0.94 -7.83 4.96
C GLY A 90 -0.30 -8.53 4.44
N ALA A 91 -0.76 -9.50 5.22
CA ALA A 91 -1.94 -10.29 4.89
C ALA A 91 -2.68 -10.78 6.13
N VAL A 92 -4.00 -10.88 6.01
CA VAL A 92 -4.86 -11.58 6.95
C VAL A 92 -5.63 -12.66 6.20
N ILE A 93 -5.54 -13.91 6.67
CA ILE A 93 -6.40 -15.00 6.26
C ILE A 93 -7.36 -15.30 7.40
N ASP A 94 -8.66 -15.13 7.18
CA ASP A 94 -9.70 -15.52 8.13
C ASP A 94 -10.56 -16.67 7.56
N PRO A 95 -10.25 -17.92 7.95
CA PRO A 95 -11.02 -19.09 7.52
C PRO A 95 -12.47 -19.10 7.99
N GLN A 96 -12.82 -18.42 9.10
CA GLN A 96 -14.20 -18.43 9.61
C GLN A 96 -15.12 -17.58 8.75
N ASN A 97 -14.63 -16.41 8.32
CA ASN A 97 -15.36 -15.50 7.45
C ASN A 97 -15.02 -15.66 5.97
N GLN A 98 -14.18 -16.65 5.61
CA GLN A 98 -13.63 -16.85 4.27
C GLN A 98 -13.14 -15.54 3.65
N THR A 99 -12.38 -14.75 4.42
CA THR A 99 -11.89 -13.45 4.01
C THR A 99 -10.37 -13.46 3.89
N PHE A 100 -9.88 -12.95 2.77
CA PHE A 100 -8.47 -12.72 2.52
C PHE A 100 -8.24 -11.23 2.26
N LEU A 101 -7.48 -10.59 3.14
CA LEU A 101 -7.10 -9.18 3.04
C LEU A 101 -5.59 -9.08 2.85
N LEU A 102 -5.11 -8.28 1.89
CA LEU A 102 -3.67 -8.10 1.65
C LEU A 102 -3.32 -6.70 1.17
N TYR A 103 -2.06 -6.32 1.38
CA TYR A 103 -1.39 -5.20 0.72
C TYR A 103 0.11 -5.48 0.57
N GLY A 104 0.82 -4.66 -0.22
CA GLY A 104 2.22 -4.83 -0.57
C GLY A 104 2.42 -5.38 -1.97
N GLY A 105 3.64 -5.77 -2.34
CA GLY A 105 3.97 -6.07 -3.73
C GLY A 105 4.21 -4.79 -4.54
N GLU A 106 5.48 -4.38 -4.63
CA GLU A 106 5.90 -3.15 -5.31
C GLU A 106 5.35 -3.02 -6.74
N ASP A 107 5.33 -4.12 -7.50
CA ASP A 107 4.82 -4.14 -8.88
C ASP A 107 3.31 -3.87 -8.98
N LEU A 108 2.54 -4.15 -7.92
CA LEU A 108 1.09 -3.95 -7.88
C LEU A 108 0.67 -2.70 -7.10
N LEU A 109 1.55 -2.19 -6.23
CA LEU A 109 1.20 -1.09 -5.34
C LEU A 109 0.85 0.19 -6.11
N TYR A 110 1.55 0.47 -7.20
CA TYR A 110 1.42 1.72 -7.94
C TYR A 110 0.53 1.63 -9.19
N ASP A 111 0.40 0.45 -9.81
CA ASP A 111 -0.43 0.23 -11.01
C ASP A 111 -1.83 -0.29 -10.61
N VAL A 112 -2.77 0.64 -10.40
CA VAL A 112 -4.14 0.33 -9.97
C VAL A 112 -4.87 -0.62 -10.95
N PRO A 113 -4.86 -0.40 -12.28
CA PRO A 113 -5.43 -1.37 -13.22
C PRO A 113 -4.84 -2.78 -13.10
N LEU A 114 -3.51 -2.90 -13.01
CA LEU A 114 -2.83 -4.20 -12.86
C LEU A 114 -3.22 -4.88 -11.54
N ARG A 115 -3.25 -4.12 -10.43
CA ARG A 115 -3.70 -4.61 -9.13
C ARG A 115 -5.14 -5.09 -9.15
N ARG A 116 -6.06 -4.34 -9.76
CA ARG A 116 -7.47 -4.74 -9.88
C ARG A 116 -7.62 -6.03 -10.70
N LEU A 117 -6.85 -6.19 -11.78
CA LEU A 117 -6.82 -7.43 -12.55
C LEU A 117 -6.26 -8.60 -11.71
N PHE A 118 -5.18 -8.35 -10.97
CA PHE A 118 -4.60 -9.34 -10.04
C PHE A 118 -5.62 -9.78 -8.99
N LEU A 119 -6.33 -8.86 -8.33
CA LEU A 119 -7.35 -9.18 -7.33
C LEU A 119 -8.52 -9.99 -7.95
N LYS A 120 -8.92 -9.67 -9.18
CA LYS A 120 -9.90 -10.47 -9.94
C LYS A 120 -9.39 -11.90 -10.13
N MET A 121 -8.15 -12.09 -10.59
CA MET A 121 -7.54 -13.41 -10.74
C MET A 121 -7.37 -14.15 -9.41
N LEU A 122 -7.00 -13.44 -8.36
CA LEU A 122 -6.79 -13.98 -7.01
C LEU A 122 -8.11 -14.52 -6.44
N SER A 123 -9.20 -13.79 -6.62
CA SER A 123 -10.55 -14.26 -6.22
C SER A 123 -10.98 -15.54 -6.95
N MET A 124 -10.48 -15.79 -8.16
CA MET A 124 -10.72 -17.03 -8.91
C MET A 124 -9.79 -18.17 -8.48
N ALA A 125 -8.64 -17.86 -7.90
CA ALA A 125 -7.74 -18.86 -7.32
C ALA A 125 -8.19 -19.27 -5.91
N TRP A 126 -8.85 -18.36 -5.20
CA TRP A 126 -9.39 -18.55 -3.86
C TRP A 126 -10.90 -18.82 -3.89
N ASP A 127 -11.25 -20.05 -4.23
CA ASP A 127 -12.64 -20.51 -4.42
C ASP A 127 -13.52 -20.18 -3.20
N ASP A 128 -14.59 -19.40 -3.40
CA ASP A 128 -15.57 -18.97 -2.39
C ASP A 128 -15.04 -18.03 -1.28
N TRP A 129 -13.88 -17.39 -1.47
CA TRP A 129 -13.36 -16.38 -0.54
C TRP A 129 -13.66 -14.96 -1.01
N THR A 130 -13.87 -14.08 -0.02
CA THR A 130 -13.87 -12.64 -0.23
C THR A 130 -12.43 -12.13 -0.20
N VAL A 131 -11.89 -11.77 -1.36
CA VAL A 131 -10.55 -11.17 -1.49
C VAL A 131 -10.66 -9.65 -1.50
N ARG A 132 -9.84 -8.97 -0.70
CA ARG A 132 -9.84 -7.49 -0.57
C ARG A 132 -8.42 -6.95 -0.50
N TRP A 133 -8.24 -5.73 -0.99
CA TRP A 133 -7.05 -4.94 -0.74
C TRP A 133 -7.18 -4.15 0.55
N ALA A 134 -6.09 -4.01 1.30
CA ALA A 134 -5.98 -3.10 2.44
C ALA A 134 -5.43 -1.74 1.95
N PHE A 135 -6.29 -0.74 1.85
CA PHE A 135 -5.98 0.59 1.33
C PHE A 135 -5.22 1.47 2.34
N GLU A 136 -5.41 1.28 3.65
CA GLU A 136 -4.56 1.89 4.69
C GLU A 136 -3.43 0.94 5.14
N GLY A 137 -3.14 -0.08 4.33
CA GLY A 137 -2.04 -1.02 4.57
C GLY A 137 -2.20 -1.77 5.89
N ILE A 138 -1.19 -1.69 6.76
CA ILE A 138 -1.18 -2.39 8.05
C ILE A 138 -2.34 -1.98 8.97
N VAL A 139 -2.87 -0.76 8.82
CA VAL A 139 -3.98 -0.26 9.64
C VAL A 139 -5.25 -1.07 9.38
N ASP A 140 -5.58 -1.31 8.11
CA ASP A 140 -6.75 -2.10 7.74
C ASP A 140 -6.65 -3.54 8.26
N LEU A 141 -5.44 -4.13 8.22
CA LEU A 141 -5.21 -5.48 8.76
C LEU A 141 -5.43 -5.53 10.27
N ALA A 142 -4.91 -4.53 10.99
CA ALA A 142 -5.06 -4.42 12.43
C ALA A 142 -6.53 -4.23 12.83
N GLU A 143 -7.23 -3.28 12.20
CA GLU A 143 -8.63 -2.99 12.49
C GLU A 143 -9.54 -4.17 12.17
N TYR A 144 -9.29 -4.89 11.08
CA TYR A 144 -10.02 -6.11 10.74
C TYR A 144 -9.95 -7.16 11.85
N LEU A 145 -8.79 -7.29 12.52
CA LEU A 145 -8.57 -8.21 13.63
C LEU A 145 -8.96 -7.64 15.01
N GLY A 146 -9.57 -6.45 15.04
CA GLY A 146 -9.99 -5.78 16.28
C GLY A 146 -8.85 -5.14 17.07
N VAL A 147 -7.69 -4.93 16.44
CA VAL A 147 -6.57 -4.19 17.01
C VAL A 147 -6.79 -2.70 16.74
N ALA A 148 -6.63 -1.86 17.77
CA ALA A 148 -6.80 -0.42 17.63
C ALA A 148 -5.75 0.17 16.69
N ARG A 149 -6.15 1.05 15.77
CA ARG A 149 -5.26 1.65 14.76
C ARG A 149 -4.04 2.35 15.38
N GLU A 150 -4.19 2.97 16.54
CA GLU A 150 -3.10 3.67 17.25
C GLU A 150 -1.99 2.72 17.71
N HIS A 151 -2.23 1.40 17.68
CA HIS A 151 -1.22 0.41 17.99
C HIS A 151 -0.20 0.22 16.85
N VAL A 152 -0.61 0.47 15.60
CA VAL A 152 0.21 0.28 14.41
C VAL A 152 0.57 1.59 13.72
N ILE A 153 -0.09 2.70 14.06
CA ILE A 153 0.34 4.02 13.58
C ILE A 153 1.63 4.41 14.30
N ALA A 154 2.68 4.72 13.53
CA ALA A 154 3.92 5.22 14.10
C ALA A 154 3.72 6.58 14.80
N ASP A 155 4.35 6.76 15.96
CA ASP A 155 4.41 8.05 16.68
C ASP A 155 5.28 9.11 15.96
N SER A 156 5.78 8.83 14.75
CA SER A 156 6.80 9.66 14.10
C SER A 156 6.23 10.98 13.59
N ASN A 157 7.02 12.05 13.78
CA ASN A 157 6.86 13.36 13.13
C ASN A 157 7.22 13.31 11.63
N ASP A 158 7.15 12.15 10.97
CA ASP A 158 7.36 12.04 9.52
C ASP A 158 6.06 12.48 8.82
N THR A 159 5.68 13.74 9.08
CA THR A 159 4.55 14.37 8.44
C THR A 159 4.99 14.72 7.03
N SER A 160 4.32 14.12 6.04
CA SER A 160 4.37 14.60 4.66
C SER A 160 4.29 16.14 4.65
N GLU A 161 5.21 16.77 3.92
CA GLU A 161 5.26 18.23 3.83
C GLU A 161 4.19 18.70 2.85
N ALA A 162 3.22 19.47 3.34
CA ALA A 162 2.17 20.04 2.52
C ALA A 162 2.75 20.90 1.37
N THR A 163 2.28 20.69 0.15
CA THR A 163 2.69 21.45 -1.04
C THR A 163 1.51 22.07 -1.76
N ALA A 164 1.61 23.38 -2.05
CA ALA A 164 0.61 24.12 -2.80
C ALA A 164 1.17 24.58 -4.15
N ILE A 165 1.89 23.71 -4.85
CA ILE A 165 2.54 24.02 -6.14
C ILE A 165 1.90 23.19 -7.25
N LEU A 166 0.99 23.79 -8.01
CA LEU A 166 0.27 23.10 -9.10
C LEU A 166 0.95 23.21 -10.47
N THR A 167 2.25 23.51 -10.49
CA THR A 167 3.02 23.62 -11.74
C THR A 167 3.10 22.26 -12.42
N PRO A 168 2.82 22.17 -13.73
CA PRO A 168 3.03 20.95 -14.50
C PRO A 168 4.45 20.41 -14.37
N PRO A 169 4.64 19.08 -14.48
CA PRO A 169 5.97 18.48 -14.41
C PRO A 169 6.85 18.97 -15.56
N GLN A 170 8.16 19.05 -15.31
CA GLN A 170 9.13 19.52 -16.32
C GLN A 170 9.26 18.53 -17.49
N GLU A 171 9.24 17.25 -17.17
CA GLU A 171 9.21 16.14 -18.13
C GLU A 171 7.83 15.50 -18.06
N ARG A 172 7.19 15.24 -19.21
CA ARG A 172 5.82 14.68 -19.22
C ARG A 172 5.73 13.30 -18.58
N ASP A 173 6.79 12.50 -18.72
CA ASP A 173 6.89 11.17 -18.13
C ASP A 173 7.01 11.19 -16.59
N TRP A 174 7.18 12.36 -15.96
CA TRP A 174 7.18 12.49 -14.49
C TRP A 174 5.79 12.66 -13.89
N LEU A 175 4.74 12.65 -14.72
CA LEU A 175 3.36 12.71 -14.24
C LEU A 175 3.08 11.57 -13.24
N ARG A 176 2.82 11.92 -11.98
CA ARG A 176 2.46 10.99 -10.91
C ARG A 176 1.00 11.09 -10.49
N CYS A 177 0.48 12.31 -10.41
CA CYS A 177 -0.91 12.53 -9.98
C CYS A 177 -1.59 13.64 -10.79
N ILE A 178 -2.92 13.71 -10.67
CA ILE A 178 -3.73 14.64 -11.46
C ILE A 178 -4.71 15.36 -10.54
N GLY A 179 -4.58 16.68 -10.47
CA GLY A 179 -5.52 17.55 -9.79
C GLY A 179 -6.58 18.08 -10.75
N THR A 180 -7.82 18.17 -10.30
CA THR A 180 -8.90 18.82 -11.06
C THR A 180 -9.69 19.75 -10.16
N ILE A 181 -10.06 20.92 -10.67
CA ILE A 181 -10.80 21.94 -9.91
C ILE A 181 -11.93 22.46 -10.78
N ARG A 182 -13.15 22.44 -10.23
CA ARG A 182 -14.35 22.98 -10.85
C ARG A 182 -14.82 24.24 -10.12
N SER A 183 -15.05 25.31 -10.88
CA SER A 183 -15.55 26.59 -10.38
C SER A 183 -16.53 27.18 -11.37
N ASP A 184 -17.74 27.53 -10.93
CA ASP A 184 -18.76 28.17 -11.79
C ASP A 184 -19.03 27.45 -13.14
N GLY A 185 -18.82 26.14 -13.19
CA GLY A 185 -18.97 25.31 -14.39
C GLY A 185 -17.69 25.13 -15.22
N ASP A 186 -16.67 25.98 -15.00
CA ASP A 186 -15.36 25.84 -15.62
C ASP A 186 -14.55 24.74 -14.93
N LEU A 187 -13.80 23.98 -15.73
CA LEU A 187 -12.92 22.91 -15.27
C LEU A 187 -11.46 23.26 -15.57
N ALA A 188 -10.63 23.13 -14.56
CA ALA A 188 -9.18 23.24 -14.65
C ALA A 188 -8.53 21.90 -14.26
N ILE A 189 -7.63 21.40 -15.10
CA ILE A 189 -6.89 20.15 -14.92
C ILE A 189 -5.40 20.48 -14.74
N TYR A 190 -4.77 19.86 -13.75
CA TYR A 190 -3.39 20.07 -13.33
C TYR A 190 -2.66 18.72 -13.31
N PRO A 191 -1.80 18.43 -14.30
CA PRO A 191 -0.84 17.32 -14.23
C PRO A 191 0.25 17.64 -13.20
N LEU A 192 0.62 16.68 -12.34
CA LEU A 192 1.50 16.89 -11.18
C LEU A 192 2.52 15.74 -11.02
N ASP A 193 3.71 16.01 -10.48
CA ASP A 193 4.79 15.03 -10.22
C ASP A 193 5.03 14.69 -8.74
N GLY A 194 4.35 15.34 -7.81
CA GLY A 194 4.46 15.05 -6.37
C GLY A 194 3.61 13.87 -5.89
N LEU A 195 3.75 13.55 -4.60
CA LEU A 195 2.85 12.61 -3.93
C LEU A 195 1.49 13.28 -3.70
N LEU A 196 0.41 12.51 -3.91
CA LEU A 196 -0.95 13.03 -3.78
C LEU A 196 -1.19 13.68 -2.40
N ILE A 197 -0.75 13.00 -1.34
CA ILE A 197 -1.05 13.42 0.03
C ILE A 197 -0.41 14.78 0.36
N ASP A 198 0.78 15.06 -0.16
CA ASP A 198 1.46 16.35 0.02
C ASP A 198 0.58 17.49 -0.50
N TYR A 199 -0.06 17.32 -1.66
CA TYR A 199 -0.99 18.32 -2.19
C TYR A 199 -2.20 18.48 -1.29
N LEU A 200 -2.86 17.37 -0.95
CA LEU A 200 -4.12 17.41 -0.20
C LEU A 200 -3.94 17.98 1.21
N LEU A 201 -2.78 17.79 1.84
CA LEU A 201 -2.48 18.36 3.15
C LEU A 201 -2.33 19.89 3.13
N ALA A 202 -2.11 20.51 1.97
CA ALA A 202 -2.09 21.97 1.85
C ALA A 202 -3.48 22.62 2.00
N GLY A 203 -4.55 21.82 1.99
CA GLY A 203 -5.90 22.31 2.23
C GLY A 203 -6.38 23.29 1.14
N PRO A 204 -7.29 24.21 1.49
CA PRO A 204 -7.81 25.23 0.58
C PRO A 204 -6.76 26.16 -0.06
N GLN A 205 -5.50 26.15 0.40
CA GLN A 205 -4.41 26.89 -0.25
C GLN A 205 -4.15 26.39 -1.68
N LEU A 206 -4.45 25.12 -1.98
CA LEU A 206 -4.39 24.59 -3.35
C LEU A 206 -5.26 25.40 -4.33
N VAL A 207 -6.43 25.85 -3.89
CA VAL A 207 -7.34 26.67 -4.71
C VAL A 207 -6.73 28.05 -4.99
N VAL A 208 -5.99 28.60 -4.02
CA VAL A 208 -5.27 29.86 -4.20
C VAL A 208 -4.14 29.69 -5.22
N ALA A 209 -3.36 28.61 -5.10
CA ALA A 209 -2.28 28.29 -6.02
C ALA A 209 -2.77 28.08 -7.46
N ALA A 210 -3.93 27.45 -7.62
CA ALA A 210 -4.56 27.18 -8.91
C ALA A 210 -4.78 28.44 -9.76
N ASN A 211 -5.05 29.58 -9.12
CA ASN A 211 -5.26 30.86 -9.80
C ASN A 211 -3.97 31.47 -10.38
N SER A 212 -2.81 30.95 -10.00
CA SER A 212 -1.50 31.49 -10.38
C SER A 212 -0.77 30.65 -11.43
N VAL A 213 -1.35 29.53 -11.85
CA VAL A 213 -0.72 28.56 -12.74
C VAL A 213 -1.64 28.28 -13.93
N GLN A 214 -1.03 28.08 -15.10
CA GLN A 214 -1.76 27.66 -16.28
C GLN A 214 -2.33 26.25 -16.11
N SER A 215 -3.61 26.09 -16.40
CA SER A 215 -4.32 24.80 -16.36
C SER A 215 -4.64 24.29 -17.77
N PHE A 216 -5.06 23.02 -17.81
CA PHE A 216 -5.63 22.39 -19.00
C PHE A 216 -7.15 22.31 -18.88
N VAL A 217 -7.86 22.39 -20.01
CA VAL A 217 -9.32 22.17 -20.06
C VAL A 217 -9.68 20.71 -20.38
N THR A 218 -8.75 19.99 -21.00
CA THR A 218 -8.85 18.56 -21.31
C THR A 218 -7.46 17.96 -21.20
N LEU A 219 -7.36 16.72 -20.72
CA LEU A 219 -6.09 16.01 -20.61
C LEU A 219 -6.27 14.55 -21.02
N ASN A 220 -5.45 14.10 -21.95
CA ASN A 220 -5.28 12.68 -22.26
C ASN A 220 -3.91 12.23 -21.73
N VAL A 221 -3.92 11.40 -20.69
CA VAL A 221 -2.70 10.97 -19.99
C VAL A 221 -1.77 10.17 -20.89
N SER A 222 -2.31 9.41 -21.84
CA SER A 222 -1.50 8.65 -22.80
C SER A 222 -0.64 9.53 -23.73
N ASP A 223 -0.91 10.85 -23.81
CA ASP A 223 -0.07 11.81 -24.54
C ASP A 223 1.14 12.30 -23.73
N TRP A 224 1.20 11.91 -22.44
CA TRP A 224 2.20 12.36 -21.47
C TRP A 224 3.12 11.25 -21.00
N THR A 225 2.54 10.12 -20.57
CA THR A 225 3.27 8.98 -20.03
C THR A 225 2.59 7.67 -20.40
N LYS A 226 3.35 6.58 -20.37
CA LYS A 226 2.82 5.22 -20.46
C LYS A 226 2.34 4.68 -19.11
N ASP A 227 2.85 5.23 -18.03
CA ASP A 227 2.55 4.77 -16.68
C ASP A 227 1.15 5.22 -16.24
N PHE A 228 0.52 4.43 -15.38
CA PHE A 228 -0.74 4.82 -14.77
C PHE A 228 -0.49 5.80 -13.62
N PRO A 229 -1.27 6.90 -13.49
CA PRO A 229 -1.12 7.81 -12.36
C PRO A 229 -1.32 7.09 -11.01
N THR A 230 -0.54 7.48 -10.02
CA THR A 230 -0.57 6.94 -8.66
C THR A 230 -1.63 7.59 -7.77
N GLY A 231 -2.32 8.62 -8.26
CA GLY A 231 -3.45 9.23 -7.56
C GLY A 231 -4.05 10.41 -8.29
N GLY A 232 -5.18 10.89 -7.77
CA GLY A 232 -5.84 12.07 -8.31
C GLY A 232 -6.89 12.64 -7.37
N PHE A 233 -7.22 13.91 -7.60
CA PHE A 233 -8.23 14.61 -6.82
C PHE A 233 -9.15 15.50 -7.68
N HIS A 234 -10.35 15.72 -7.17
CA HIS A 234 -11.33 16.66 -7.71
C HIS A 234 -11.82 17.60 -6.60
N ILE A 235 -11.75 18.89 -6.86
CA ILE A 235 -12.25 19.94 -5.97
C ILE A 235 -13.42 20.63 -6.67
N ASP A 236 -14.60 20.56 -6.08
CA ASP A 236 -15.76 21.36 -6.48
C ASP A 236 -15.90 22.56 -5.52
N LEU A 237 -15.61 23.76 -6.01
CA LEU A 237 -15.68 24.99 -5.20
C LEU A 237 -17.11 25.39 -4.84
N ASN A 238 -18.08 25.05 -5.69
CA ASN A 238 -19.49 25.40 -5.47
C ASN A 238 -20.09 24.54 -4.37
N GLN A 239 -19.73 23.25 -4.35
CA GLN A 239 -20.22 22.29 -3.37
C GLN A 239 -19.34 22.20 -2.11
N ARG A 240 -18.15 22.81 -2.13
CA ARG A 240 -17.11 22.62 -1.09
C ARG A 240 -16.82 21.13 -0.87
N GLN A 241 -16.56 20.44 -1.96
CA GLN A 241 -16.30 19.02 -1.98
C GLN A 241 -14.90 18.73 -2.50
N LEU A 242 -14.23 17.79 -1.84
CA LEU A 242 -12.96 17.21 -2.26
C LEU A 242 -13.15 15.69 -2.40
N ASP A 243 -12.95 15.19 -3.59
CA ASP A 243 -12.90 13.75 -3.89
C ASP A 243 -11.48 13.36 -4.25
N PHE A 244 -10.98 12.24 -3.75
CA PHE A 244 -9.66 11.75 -4.14
C PHE A 244 -9.58 10.23 -4.17
N TRP A 245 -8.61 9.73 -4.93
CA TRP A 245 -8.27 8.32 -5.02
C TRP A 245 -6.75 8.18 -5.08
N MET A 246 -6.21 7.04 -4.63
CA MET A 246 -4.77 6.78 -4.64
C MET A 246 -4.43 5.31 -4.81
N ALA A 247 -3.24 5.07 -5.36
CA ALA A 247 -2.69 3.75 -5.56
C ALA A 247 -1.99 3.23 -4.29
N GLU A 248 -1.17 4.08 -3.68
CA GLU A 248 -0.33 3.79 -2.52
C GLU A 248 -1.17 3.56 -1.25
N ASP A 249 -0.70 2.68 -0.36
CA ASP A 249 -1.27 2.60 0.98
C ASP A 249 -0.86 3.84 1.79
N CYS A 250 -1.85 4.55 2.32
CA CYS A 250 -1.62 5.78 3.06
C CYS A 250 -2.40 5.76 4.37
N PRO A 251 -1.74 5.36 5.46
CA PRO A 251 -2.34 5.30 6.78
C PRO A 251 -2.96 6.65 7.18
N ASN A 252 -4.22 6.62 7.64
CA ASN A 252 -5.02 7.79 8.02
C ASN A 252 -5.21 8.85 6.92
N ALA A 253 -5.11 8.50 5.64
CA ALA A 253 -5.23 9.46 4.54
C ALA A 253 -6.49 10.34 4.68
N LEU A 254 -7.67 9.73 4.82
CA LEU A 254 -8.93 10.46 4.93
C LEU A 254 -8.96 11.41 6.12
N VAL A 255 -8.49 10.98 7.30
CA VAL A 255 -8.48 11.80 8.51
C VAL A 255 -7.52 12.97 8.36
N GLY A 256 -6.31 12.73 7.85
CA GLY A 256 -5.30 13.77 7.61
C GLY A 256 -5.82 14.83 6.65
N VAL A 257 -6.39 14.41 5.52
CA VAL A 257 -6.96 15.31 4.51
C VAL A 257 -8.16 16.08 5.05
N ALA A 258 -9.10 15.41 5.73
CA ALA A 258 -10.28 16.07 6.31
C ALA A 258 -9.91 17.19 7.30
N ASN A 259 -8.85 16.98 8.10
CA ASN A 259 -8.35 18.00 9.02
C ASN A 259 -7.74 19.22 8.32
N SER A 260 -7.14 19.05 7.13
CA SER A 260 -6.62 20.14 6.30
C SER A 260 -7.73 20.89 5.54
N TRP A 261 -8.87 20.25 5.30
CA TRP A 261 -10.02 20.78 4.57
C TRP A 261 -11.24 21.01 5.49
N ASN A 262 -11.03 21.76 6.56
CA ASN A 262 -12.09 22.06 7.54
C ASN A 262 -13.33 22.67 6.85
N ASP A 263 -14.51 22.17 7.24
CA ASP A 263 -15.82 22.56 6.69
C ASP A 263 -16.08 22.15 5.23
N TRP A 264 -15.27 21.26 4.65
CA TRP A 264 -15.51 20.65 3.33
C TRP A 264 -16.03 19.22 3.47
N ASN A 265 -16.76 18.76 2.46
CA ASN A 265 -17.07 17.34 2.30
C ASN A 265 -15.87 16.64 1.66
N VAL A 266 -15.18 15.77 2.40
CA VAL A 266 -14.00 15.05 1.92
C VAL A 266 -14.35 13.58 1.72
N ASN A 267 -14.25 13.10 0.48
CA ASN A 267 -14.55 11.73 0.10
C ASN A 267 -13.28 11.04 -0.43
N TRP A 268 -12.94 9.92 0.18
CA TRP A 268 -11.91 9.03 -0.34
C TRP A 268 -12.57 7.88 -1.11
N HIS A 269 -12.17 7.71 -2.37
CA HIS A 269 -12.69 6.70 -3.29
C HIS A 269 -11.78 5.46 -3.40
N ASN A 270 -10.85 5.29 -2.46
CA ASN A 270 -9.83 4.24 -2.50
C ASN A 270 -9.05 4.26 -3.82
N ASP A 271 -9.17 3.21 -4.62
CA ASP A 271 -8.56 3.08 -5.94
C ASP A 271 -9.51 3.37 -7.12
N SER A 272 -10.71 3.90 -6.85
CA SER A 272 -11.74 4.17 -7.86
C SER A 272 -11.48 5.46 -8.61
N PHE A 273 -10.45 5.42 -9.46
CA PHE A 273 -10.05 6.53 -10.33
C PHE A 273 -11.14 6.99 -11.30
N GLU A 274 -12.10 6.11 -11.61
CA GLU A 274 -13.23 6.41 -12.48
C GLU A 274 -14.09 7.55 -11.92
N SER A 275 -14.16 7.69 -10.60
CA SER A 275 -14.90 8.78 -9.94
C SER A 275 -14.40 10.16 -10.41
N GLN A 276 -13.09 10.35 -10.53
CA GLN A 276 -12.50 11.59 -11.03
C GLN A 276 -12.82 11.80 -12.52
N VAL A 277 -12.77 10.75 -13.33
CA VAL A 277 -13.11 10.82 -14.76
C VAL A 277 -14.57 11.25 -14.96
N GLU A 278 -15.48 10.68 -14.18
CA GLU A 278 -16.91 11.03 -14.17
C GLU A 278 -17.13 12.49 -13.74
N LEU A 279 -16.48 12.93 -12.64
CA LEU A 279 -16.58 14.30 -12.13
C LEU A 279 -16.03 15.37 -13.10
N THR A 280 -15.25 14.96 -14.11
CA THR A 280 -14.70 15.84 -15.15
C THR A 280 -15.49 15.81 -16.47
N ASP A 281 -16.65 15.15 -16.51
CA ASP A 281 -17.44 14.96 -17.74
C ASP A 281 -16.60 14.37 -18.89
N SER A 282 -15.69 13.44 -18.57
CA SER A 282 -14.73 12.82 -19.51
C SER A 282 -13.69 13.78 -20.14
N ALA A 283 -13.52 15.00 -19.61
CA ALA A 283 -12.45 15.89 -20.02
C ALA A 283 -11.06 15.38 -19.62
N LEU A 284 -10.99 14.60 -18.52
CA LEU A 284 -9.82 13.80 -18.16
C LEU A 284 -9.96 12.39 -18.74
N LYS A 285 -8.93 11.93 -19.46
CA LYS A 285 -8.80 10.56 -19.95
C LYS A 285 -7.53 9.94 -19.39
N LEU A 286 -7.71 8.91 -18.56
CA LEU A 286 -6.61 8.14 -17.98
C LEU A 286 -6.17 7.05 -18.96
N ASN A 287 -4.87 6.72 -18.94
CA ASN A 287 -4.35 5.63 -19.75
C ASN A 287 -4.94 4.30 -19.26
N GLN A 288 -5.42 3.45 -20.18
CA GLN A 288 -5.83 2.09 -19.83
C GLN A 288 -5.03 1.13 -20.69
N ARG A 289 -4.13 0.38 -20.05
CA ARG A 289 -3.36 -0.67 -20.71
C ARG A 289 -4.31 -1.77 -21.17
N PRO A 290 -4.09 -2.39 -22.34
CA PRO A 290 -4.88 -3.53 -22.77
C PRO A 290 -4.80 -4.66 -21.73
N GLN A 291 -5.94 -5.27 -21.41
CA GLN A 291 -6.01 -6.39 -20.45
C GLN A 291 -5.05 -7.53 -20.82
N SER A 292 -4.82 -7.78 -22.11
CA SER A 292 -3.90 -8.82 -22.58
C SER A 292 -2.44 -8.56 -22.19
N GLU A 293 -2.01 -7.29 -22.17
CA GLU A 293 -0.65 -6.93 -21.75
C GLU A 293 -0.50 -7.08 -20.24
N MET A 294 -1.45 -6.55 -19.46
CA MET A 294 -1.46 -6.71 -18.01
C MET A 294 -1.53 -8.19 -17.59
N LEU A 295 -2.33 -9.00 -18.30
CA LEU A 295 -2.40 -10.43 -18.06
C LEU A 295 -1.05 -11.13 -18.35
N SER A 296 -0.33 -10.70 -19.39
CA SER A 296 1.01 -11.21 -19.68
C SER A 296 1.97 -10.93 -18.52
N ASP A 297 1.98 -9.70 -18.00
CA ASP A 297 2.83 -9.32 -16.87
C ASP A 297 2.50 -10.12 -15.61
N LEU A 298 1.21 -10.29 -15.30
CA LEU A 298 0.78 -11.10 -14.15
C LEU A 298 1.17 -12.57 -14.30
N LEU A 299 1.03 -13.14 -15.49
CA LEU A 299 1.43 -14.52 -15.75
C LEU A 299 2.96 -14.67 -15.65
N GLU A 300 3.73 -13.69 -16.11
CA GLU A 300 5.17 -13.68 -15.92
C GLU A 300 5.52 -13.64 -14.43
N MET A 301 4.98 -12.67 -13.69
CA MET A 301 5.17 -12.52 -12.24
C MET A 301 4.84 -13.81 -11.46
N LEU A 302 3.70 -14.44 -11.77
CA LEU A 302 3.24 -15.66 -11.08
C LEU A 302 4.01 -16.92 -11.48
N ASN A 303 4.58 -16.97 -12.69
CA ASN A 303 5.42 -18.09 -13.13
C ASN A 303 6.89 -17.95 -12.76
N GLN A 304 7.32 -16.79 -12.23
CA GLN A 304 8.69 -16.63 -11.75
C GLN A 304 8.97 -17.61 -10.62
N ASP A 305 9.81 -18.60 -10.90
CA ASP A 305 10.45 -19.38 -9.86
C ASP A 305 11.37 -18.45 -9.08
N SER A 306 11.01 -18.24 -7.81
CA SER A 306 11.85 -17.51 -6.87
C SER A 306 13.07 -18.38 -6.60
N LYS A 307 14.12 -18.26 -7.42
CA LYS A 307 15.43 -18.77 -7.02
C LYS A 307 15.86 -17.90 -5.85
N PRO A 308 16.02 -18.44 -4.63
CA PRO A 308 16.63 -17.67 -3.57
C PRO A 308 17.95 -17.13 -4.12
N VAL A 309 18.22 -15.84 -3.92
CA VAL A 309 19.59 -15.37 -4.07
C VAL A 309 20.39 -16.22 -3.08
N ASP A 310 21.36 -16.99 -3.56
CA ASP A 310 22.27 -17.70 -2.67
C ASP A 310 23.11 -16.64 -1.96
N VAL A 311 22.60 -16.16 -0.82
CA VAL A 311 23.20 -15.07 -0.04
C VAL A 311 24.58 -15.50 0.44
N LEU A 312 24.84 -16.80 0.58
CA LEU A 312 26.16 -17.32 0.90
C LEU A 312 27.09 -17.21 -0.30
N GLU A 313 26.64 -17.55 -1.52
CA GLU A 313 27.40 -17.34 -2.75
C GLU A 313 27.68 -15.85 -2.99
N LEU A 314 26.69 -14.97 -2.78
CA LEU A 314 26.86 -13.53 -2.93
C LEU A 314 27.84 -12.96 -1.89
N ALA A 315 27.72 -13.38 -0.62
CA ALA A 315 28.64 -12.98 0.44
C ALA A 315 30.06 -13.46 0.17
N GLN A 316 30.22 -14.68 -0.35
CA GLN A 316 31.52 -15.21 -0.77
C GLN A 316 32.12 -14.36 -1.90
N ARG A 317 31.34 -14.05 -2.95
CA ARG A 317 31.79 -13.19 -4.04
C ARG A 317 32.19 -11.79 -3.57
N LEU A 318 31.46 -11.20 -2.62
CA LEU A 318 31.80 -9.90 -2.03
C LEU A 318 33.08 -9.97 -1.18
N SER A 319 33.27 -11.04 -0.42
CA SER A 319 34.49 -11.29 0.36
C SER A 319 35.71 -11.43 -0.55
N ASP A 320 35.58 -12.16 -1.65
CA ASP A 320 36.65 -12.37 -2.64
C ASP A 320 37.03 -11.07 -3.35
N HIS A 321 36.05 -10.21 -3.70
CA HIS A 321 36.30 -8.90 -4.33
C HIS A 321 36.84 -7.86 -3.34
N ALA A 322 36.52 -7.96 -2.06
CA ALA A 322 37.01 -7.07 -1.01
C ALA A 322 38.44 -7.43 -0.51
N GLY A 323 39.11 -8.40 -1.15
CA GLY A 323 40.47 -8.81 -0.77
C GLY A 323 40.55 -9.57 0.56
N GLY A 324 39.50 -10.32 0.92
CA GLY A 324 39.45 -11.14 2.13
C GLY A 324 38.97 -10.41 3.39
N GLY A 325 38.26 -9.29 3.23
CA GLY A 325 37.55 -8.64 4.33
C GLY A 325 36.48 -9.56 4.92
N LYS A 326 36.32 -9.55 6.25
CA LYS A 326 35.29 -10.36 6.92
C LYS A 326 33.89 -9.83 6.56
N VAL A 327 33.20 -10.51 5.66
CA VAL A 327 31.79 -10.24 5.36
C VAL A 327 30.93 -10.94 6.42
N GLU A 328 30.19 -10.15 7.20
CA GLU A 328 29.19 -10.68 8.12
C GLU A 328 27.83 -10.67 7.44
N VAL A 329 27.28 -11.87 7.20
CA VAL A 329 25.93 -12.04 6.67
C VAL A 329 24.96 -11.92 7.84
N ASN A 330 23.99 -11.02 7.72
CA ASN A 330 22.88 -10.95 8.66
C ASN A 330 22.19 -12.32 8.70
N PRO A 331 22.06 -12.98 9.87
CA PRO A 331 21.36 -14.27 9.98
C PRO A 331 19.94 -14.25 9.40
N PHE A 332 19.28 -13.08 9.38
CA PHE A 332 17.96 -12.92 8.77
C PHE A 332 17.98 -13.01 7.23
N ALA A 333 19.11 -12.73 6.58
CA ALA A 333 19.23 -12.85 5.12
C ALA A 333 19.28 -14.30 4.62
N ILE A 334 19.45 -15.28 5.52
CA ILE A 334 19.58 -16.70 5.17
C ILE A 334 18.25 -17.46 5.40
N ARG A 335 17.27 -16.84 6.07
CA ARG A 335 15.92 -17.40 6.25
C ARG A 335 15.02 -16.97 5.10
N ASP A 336 15.00 -17.78 4.04
CA ASP A 336 14.00 -17.74 2.98
C ASP A 336 13.16 -19.02 3.06
N ASP A 337 12.25 -19.08 4.04
CA ASP A 337 11.36 -20.23 4.29
C ASP A 337 10.18 -20.20 3.29
N ARG A 338 10.48 -20.27 1.99
CA ARG A 338 9.49 -20.27 0.91
C ARG A 338 8.97 -21.67 0.62
N ILE A 339 7.67 -21.75 0.40
CA ILE A 339 6.98 -22.97 -0.04
C ILE A 339 6.68 -22.81 -1.53
N SER A 340 7.07 -23.77 -2.35
CA SER A 340 6.69 -23.80 -3.75
C SER A 340 5.48 -24.71 -3.98
N VAL A 341 4.56 -24.24 -4.81
CA VAL A 341 3.50 -25.07 -5.38
C VAL A 341 4.07 -25.80 -6.58
N ASP A 342 3.67 -27.06 -6.79
CA ASP A 342 4.13 -27.83 -7.94
C ASP A 342 3.72 -27.16 -9.27
N ALA A 343 4.60 -27.27 -10.27
CA ALA A 343 4.45 -26.54 -11.53
C ALA A 343 3.16 -26.89 -12.30
N GLU A 344 2.73 -28.16 -12.24
CA GLU A 344 1.49 -28.60 -12.90
C GLU A 344 0.24 -28.03 -12.20
N ARG A 345 0.25 -27.95 -10.87
CA ARG A 345 -0.80 -27.30 -10.10
C ARG A 345 -0.85 -25.80 -10.38
N ARG A 346 0.29 -25.11 -10.40
CA ARG A 346 0.36 -23.68 -10.81
C ARG A 346 -0.26 -23.48 -12.19
N LYS A 347 0.15 -24.26 -13.17
CA LYS A 347 -0.38 -24.22 -14.54
C LYS A 347 -1.89 -24.46 -14.59
N THR A 348 -2.39 -25.42 -13.80
CA THR A 348 -3.82 -25.73 -13.72
C THR A 348 -4.62 -24.57 -13.15
N ILE A 349 -4.16 -23.97 -12.04
CA ILE A 349 -4.81 -22.82 -11.40
C ILE A 349 -4.83 -21.63 -12.37
N LEU A 350 -3.67 -21.29 -12.97
CA LEU A 350 -3.58 -20.17 -13.91
C LEU A 350 -4.48 -20.37 -15.13
N ALA A 351 -4.49 -21.57 -15.73
CA ALA A 351 -5.35 -21.87 -16.87
C ALA A 351 -6.83 -21.70 -16.52
N ARG A 352 -7.25 -22.12 -15.32
CA ARG A 352 -8.61 -21.92 -14.82
C ARG A 352 -8.94 -20.43 -14.66
N CYS A 353 -8.07 -19.64 -14.02
CA CYS A 353 -8.29 -18.20 -13.84
C CYS A 353 -8.36 -17.47 -15.18
N VAL A 354 -7.49 -17.80 -16.14
CA VAL A 354 -7.49 -17.19 -17.48
C VAL A 354 -8.77 -17.55 -18.25
N ALA A 355 -9.24 -18.80 -18.17
CA ALA A 355 -10.50 -19.18 -18.78
C ALA A 355 -11.68 -18.38 -18.19
N ALA A 356 -11.77 -18.32 -16.85
CA ALA A 356 -12.82 -17.57 -16.16
C ALA A 356 -12.80 -16.06 -16.46
N LEU A 357 -11.62 -15.47 -16.67
CA LEU A 357 -11.48 -14.07 -17.08
C LEU A 357 -12.02 -13.78 -18.49
N ASN A 358 -11.98 -14.75 -19.39
CA ASN A 358 -12.46 -14.57 -20.78
C ASN A 358 -13.96 -14.83 -20.92
N ASP A 359 -14.54 -15.61 -20.00
CA ASP A 359 -15.96 -15.98 -20.03
C ASP A 359 -16.89 -14.93 -19.38
N GLY A 360 -16.35 -13.93 -18.66
CA GLY A 360 -17.12 -12.90 -17.96
C GLY A 360 -16.52 -11.51 -18.05
#